data_AF-A0A7C2RZP4-F1
#
_entry.id   AF-A0A7C2RZP4-F1
#
_cell.length_a   1.000
_cell.length_b   1.000
_cell.length_c   1.000
_cell.angle_alpha   90.00
_cell.angle_beta   90.00
_cell.angle_gamma   90.00
#
_symmetry.space_group_name_H-M   'P 1'
#
loop_
_entity.id
_entity.type
_entity.pdbx_description
1 polymer ?
#
loop_
_entity_poly.entity_id
_entity_poly.type
_entity_poly.pdbx_seq_one_letter_code
_entity_poly.pdbx_strand_id
1 'polypeptide(L)'
;MLFFFFWQEKRESAPILTEVQGRVLEVTTAESQGLNGRAVQMTTARVHVEGGGETRVLVMGHTLQVGDEVVLTESLREDGAKRYSLVRSRLAE
;
A
#
# COMPACT_ATOMS: atom_id res chain seq x y z
N MET A 1 -38.99 -11.99 29.05
CA MET A 1 -38.53 -11.95 27.64
C MET A 1 -37.55 -10.79 27.52
N LEU A 2 -36.26 -11.05 27.69
CA LEU A 2 -35.19 -10.03 27.61
C LEU A 2 -34.27 -10.45 26.46
N PHE A 3 -34.54 -9.88 25.29
CA PHE A 3 -33.69 -10.00 24.10
C PHE A 3 -32.46 -9.09 24.30
N PHE A 4 -31.40 -9.63 24.89
CA PHE A 4 -30.07 -9.05 24.74
C PHE A 4 -29.58 -9.38 23.32
N PHE A 5 -29.86 -8.47 22.39
CA PHE A 5 -29.26 -8.52 21.06
C PHE A 5 -27.75 -8.37 21.23
N PHE A 6 -27.05 -9.46 20.93
CA PHE A 6 -25.61 -9.56 20.83
C PHE A 6 -25.11 -8.55 19.79
N TRP A 7 -24.71 -7.36 20.25
CA TRP A 7 -23.84 -6.49 19.49
C TRP A 7 -22.44 -7.13 19.53
N GLN A 8 -22.22 -8.13 18.68
CA GLN A 8 -20.87 -8.59 18.41
C GLN A 8 -20.15 -7.43 17.70
N GLU A 9 -19.36 -6.69 18.46
CA GLU A 9 -18.16 -6.06 17.95
C GLU A 9 -17.46 -7.10 17.08
N LYS A 10 -17.63 -7.00 15.76
CA LYS A 10 -16.69 -7.59 14.82
C LYS A 10 -15.36 -6.91 15.13
N ARG A 11 -14.59 -7.48 16.05
CA ARG A 11 -13.17 -7.20 16.16
C ARG A 11 -12.60 -7.59 14.81
N GLU A 12 -12.45 -6.59 13.93
CA GLU A 12 -11.75 -6.74 12.66
C GLU A 12 -10.43 -7.44 12.98
N SER A 13 -10.23 -8.64 12.42
CA SER A 13 -8.95 -9.30 12.54
C SER A 13 -7.94 -8.41 11.83
N ALA A 14 -6.88 -8.02 12.54
CA ALA A 14 -5.86 -7.15 11.98
C ALA A 14 -5.36 -7.75 10.64
N PRO A 15 -5.18 -6.93 9.59
CA PRO A 15 -4.72 -7.42 8.30
C PRO A 15 -3.38 -8.13 8.49
N ILE A 16 -3.22 -9.28 7.84
CA ILE A 16 -1.93 -9.97 7.80
C ILE A 16 -1.01 -9.09 6.94
N LEU A 17 0.05 -8.59 7.55
CA LEU A 17 1.07 -7.79 6.89
C LEU A 17 2.30 -8.68 6.66
N THR A 18 2.73 -8.80 5.42
CA THR A 18 3.93 -9.57 5.04
C THR A 18 4.83 -8.69 4.19
N GLU A 19 6.13 -8.70 4.46
CA GLU A 19 7.11 -8.02 3.62
C GLU A 19 7.45 -8.89 2.41
N VAL A 20 7.41 -8.29 1.23
CA VAL A 20 7.71 -8.96 -0.05
C VAL A 20 8.66 -8.09 -0.85
N GLN A 21 9.53 -8.72 -1.64
CA GLN A 21 10.43 -8.01 -2.53
C GLN A 21 9.76 -7.71 -3.88
N GLY A 22 10.18 -6.63 -4.51
CA GLY A 22 9.78 -6.32 -5.86
C GLY A 22 10.73 -5.37 -6.57
N ARG A 23 10.63 -5.36 -7.90
CA ARG A 23 11.48 -4.56 -8.77
C ARG A 23 10.72 -3.46 -9.45
N VAL A 24 11.23 -2.23 -9.41
CA VAL A 24 10.60 -1.07 -10.05
C VAL A 24 10.72 -1.16 -11.57
N LEU A 25 9.58 -1.16 -12.25
CA LEU A 25 9.49 -1.21 -13.72
C LEU A 25 9.28 0.18 -14.34
N GLU A 26 8.61 1.07 -13.61
CA GLU A 26 8.21 2.39 -14.11
C GLU A 26 8.02 3.34 -12.92
N VAL A 27 8.38 4.61 -13.10
CA VAL A 27 8.10 5.68 -12.14
C VAL A 27 7.41 6.82 -12.87
N THR A 28 6.25 7.24 -12.37
CA THR A 28 5.43 8.30 -12.96
C THR A 28 5.14 9.36 -11.92
N THR A 29 5.43 10.61 -12.24
CA THR A 29 5.02 11.77 -11.44
C THR A 29 3.96 12.56 -12.21
N ALA A 30 2.83 12.81 -11.57
CA ALA A 30 1.72 13.55 -12.14
C ALA A 30 1.15 14.54 -11.13
N GLU A 31 0.56 15.63 -11.62
CA GLU A 31 -0.26 16.51 -10.80
C GLU A 31 -1.66 15.90 -10.62
N SER A 32 -2.16 15.94 -9.39
CA SER A 32 -3.50 15.47 -9.02
C SER A 32 -4.18 16.51 -8.14
N GLN A 33 -5.49 16.38 -7.96
CA GLN A 33 -6.24 17.27 -7.06
C GLN A 33 -6.37 16.65 -5.67
N GLY A 34 -5.90 17.35 -4.65
CA GLY A 34 -6.09 16.99 -3.26
C GLY A 34 -7.54 17.21 -2.80
N LEU A 35 -7.91 16.59 -1.69
CA LEU A 35 -9.26 16.70 -1.11
C LEU A 35 -9.66 18.14 -0.74
N ASN A 36 -8.68 19.02 -0.51
CA ASN A 36 -8.87 20.45 -0.26
C ASN A 36 -8.95 21.30 -1.54
N GLY A 37 -9.05 20.66 -2.71
CA GLY A 37 -9.13 21.31 -4.02
C GLY A 37 -7.79 21.83 -4.56
N ARG A 38 -6.70 21.72 -3.81
CA ARG A 38 -5.37 22.17 -4.25
C ARG A 38 -4.68 21.12 -5.12
N ALA A 39 -3.88 21.57 -6.07
CA ALA A 39 -2.97 20.71 -6.81
C ALA A 39 -1.95 20.06 -5.86
N VAL A 40 -1.74 18.76 -6.02
CA VAL A 40 -0.75 17.95 -5.29
C VAL A 40 0.01 17.14 -6.31
N GLN A 41 1.34 17.21 -6.24
CA GLN A 41 2.20 16.35 -7.05
C GLN A 41 2.25 14.95 -6.43
N MET A 42 1.94 13.93 -7.23
CA MET A 42 1.87 12.54 -6.82
C MET A 42 2.85 11.71 -7.65
N THR A 43 3.71 10.96 -6.97
CA THR A 43 4.61 10.00 -7.62
C THR A 43 4.12 8.58 -7.35
N THR A 44 4.01 7.79 -8.41
CA THR A 44 3.67 6.37 -8.34
C THR A 44 4.73 5.53 -9.02
N ALA A 45 4.90 4.29 -8.58
CA ALA A 45 5.79 3.33 -9.21
C ALA A 45 5.01 2.08 -9.60
N ARG A 46 5.27 1.55 -10.81
CA ARG A 46 4.86 0.20 -11.17
C ARG A 46 5.96 -0.76 -10.74
N VAL A 47 5.60 -1.76 -9.96
CA VAL A 47 6.54 -2.71 -9.33
C VAL A 47 6.13 -4.13 -9.70
N HIS A 48 7.09 -4.93 -10.11
CA HIS A 48 6.93 -6.37 -10.23
C HIS A 48 7.22 -7.02 -8.88
N VAL A 49 6.21 -7.62 -8.27
CA VAL A 49 6.31 -8.31 -6.97
C VAL A 49 6.66 -9.78 -7.21
N GLU A 50 7.67 -10.27 -6.51
CA GLU A 50 8.07 -11.67 -6.60
C GLU A 50 6.89 -12.59 -6.19
N GLY A 51 6.43 -13.44 -7.11
CA GLY A 51 5.28 -14.33 -6.88
C GLY A 51 3.90 -13.67 -6.82
N GLY A 52 3.80 -12.34 -6.96
CA GLY A 52 2.55 -11.57 -6.82
C GLY A 52 2.07 -10.86 -8.09
N GLY A 53 2.91 -10.75 -9.13
CA GLY A 53 2.59 -10.06 -10.38
C GLY A 53 2.97 -8.57 -10.36
N GLU A 54 2.35 -7.76 -11.21
CA GLU A 54 2.61 -6.31 -11.24
C GLU A 54 1.60 -5.51 -10.41
N THR A 55 2.08 -4.47 -9.74
CA THR A 55 1.24 -3.57 -8.96
C THR A 55 1.70 -2.12 -9.08
N ARG A 56 0.81 -1.17 -8.77
CA ARG A 56 1.15 0.26 -8.69
C ARG A 56 1.09 0.71 -7.24
N VAL A 57 2.18 1.33 -6.78
CA VAL A 57 2.32 1.83 -5.41
C VAL A 57 2.54 3.34 -5.42
N LEU A 58 2.03 4.01 -4.39
CA LEU A 58 2.31 5.42 -4.14
C LEU A 58 3.72 5.54 -3.55
N VAL A 59 4.54 6.43 -4.12
CA VAL A 59 5.89 6.74 -3.62
C VAL A 59 5.80 7.96 -2.71
N MET A 60 6.07 7.78 -1.43
CA MET A 60 6.04 8.85 -0.43
C MET A 60 7.43 9.01 0.20
N GLY A 61 7.99 10.22 0.15
CA GLY A 61 9.23 10.55 0.87
C GLY A 61 10.51 9.92 0.31
N HIS A 62 10.43 9.18 -0.78
CA HIS A 62 11.56 8.55 -1.45
C HIS A 62 11.59 8.92 -2.93
N THR A 63 12.78 8.96 -3.50
CA THR A 63 12.96 8.94 -4.96
C THR A 63 13.26 7.50 -5.36
N LEU A 64 12.50 6.96 -6.30
CA LEU A 64 12.74 5.64 -6.88
C LEU A 64 13.17 5.80 -8.33
N GLN A 65 13.97 4.86 -8.80
CA GLN A 65 14.40 4.73 -10.19
C GLN A 65 13.96 3.39 -10.76
N VAL A 66 13.82 3.34 -12.09
CA VAL A 66 13.55 2.07 -12.78
C VAL A 66 14.72 1.13 -12.58
N GLY A 67 14.42 -0.11 -12.19
CA GLY A 67 15.41 -1.14 -11.89
C GLY A 67 15.73 -1.31 -10.41
N ASP A 68 15.32 -0.38 -9.55
CA ASP A 68 15.51 -0.47 -8.10
C ASP A 68 14.78 -1.71 -7.53
N GLU A 69 15.43 -2.38 -6.58
CA GLU A 69 14.80 -3.39 -5.72
C GLU A 69 14.19 -2.70 -4.50
N VAL A 70 12.93 -3.01 -4.18
CA VAL A 70 12.17 -2.40 -3.11
C VAL A 70 11.50 -3.47 -2.24
N VAL A 71 11.30 -3.13 -0.97
CA VAL A 71 10.48 -3.93 -0.05
C VAL A 71 9.09 -3.31 0.04
N LEU A 72 8.07 -4.13 -0.19
CA LEU A 72 6.67 -3.77 -0.07
C LEU A 72 6.05 -4.48 1.13
N THR A 73 5.07 -3.84 1.76
CA THR A 73 4.12 -4.51 2.63
C THR A 73 2.96 -5.03 1.78
N GLU A 74 2.78 -6.34 1.72
CA GLU A 74 1.56 -7.01 1.26
C GLU A 74 0.56 -7.06 2.42
N SER A 75 -0.64 -6.56 2.18
CA SER A 75 -1.79 -6.67 3.09
C SER A 75 -2.89 -7.47 2.43
N LEU A 76 -3.39 -8.48 3.13
CA LEU A 76 -4.52 -9.28 2.68
C LEU A 76 -5.82 -8.69 3.25
N ARG A 77 -6.79 -8.41 2.38
CA ARG A 77 -8.14 -7.99 2.77
C ARG A 77 -9.04 -9.21 3.01
N GLU A 78 -10.18 -8.98 3.67
CA GLU A 78 -11.16 -10.04 3.97
C GLU A 78 -11.75 -10.71 2.72
N ASP A 79 -11.78 -10.00 1.59
CA ASP A 79 -12.21 -10.51 0.28
C ASP A 79 -11.11 -11.32 -0.43
N GLY A 80 -9.94 -11.50 0.20
CA GLY A 80 -8.77 -12.15 -0.38
C GLY A 80 -7.96 -11.27 -1.32
N ALA A 81 -8.34 -10.00 -1.52
CA ALA A 81 -7.58 -9.08 -2.36
C ALA A 81 -6.28 -8.67 -1.67
N LYS A 82 -5.19 -8.71 -2.43
CA LYS A 82 -3.87 -8.26 -1.99
C LYS A 82 -3.68 -6.79 -2.31
N ARG A 83 -3.16 -6.03 -1.34
CA ARG A 83 -2.76 -4.64 -1.53
C ARG A 83 -1.32 -4.45 -1.14
N TYR A 84 -0.58 -3.72 -1.97
CA TYR A 84 0.83 -3.44 -1.77
C TYR A 84 1.07 -1.96 -1.46
N SER A 85 2.01 -1.69 -0.58
CA SER A 85 2.53 -0.36 -0.29
C SER A 85 4.02 -0.42 -0.02
N LEU A 86 4.77 0.61 -0.40
CA LEU A 86 6.18 0.71 -0.02
C LEU A 86 6.29 0.71 1.50
N VAL A 87 7.24 -0.07 2.03
CA VAL A 87 7.62 0.04 3.43
C VAL A 87 8.11 1.47 3.65
N ARG A 88 7.46 2.22 4.55
CA ARG A 88 8.06 3.47 5.03
C ARG A 88 9.33 3.03 5.74
N SER A 89 10.51 3.33 5.19
CA SER A 89 11.74 3.18 5.97
C SER A 89 11.49 3.86 7.30
N ARG A 90 11.68 3.16 8.42
CA ARG A 90 11.67 3.83 9.73
C ARG A 90 12.62 5.01 9.57
N LEU A 91 12.08 6.21 9.66
CA LEU A 91 12.90 7.42 9.75
C LEU A 91 13.81 7.14 10.94
N ALA A 92 15.09 6.92 10.65
CA ALA A 92 16.12 7.07 11.65
C ALA A 92 15.97 8.49 12.19
N GLU A 93 16.02 8.58 13.51
CA GLU A 93 15.80 9.75 14.36
C GLU A 93 16.46 11.03 13.88
#